data_AF-A0A1D8IQK7-F1
#
_entry.id   AF-A0A1D8IQK7-F1
#
_cell.length_a   1.000
_cell.length_b   1.000
_cell.length_c   1.000
_cell.angle_alpha   90.00
_cell.angle_beta   90.00
_cell.angle_gamma   90.00
#
_symmetry.space_group_name_H-M   'P 1'
#
loop_
_entity.id
_entity.type
_entity.pdbx_description
1 polymer ?
#
loop_
_entity_poly.entity_id
_entity_poly.type
_entity_poly.pdbx_seq_one_letter_code
_entity_poly.pdbx_strand_id
1 'polypeptide(L)'
;MALSSHDLDKVHDVMRAFFNSRRVKTALDEFYELGITGWERWWQTELSRFMGNATDLIAEWNTECRFEIDKRSHSTQSSIAIDVGFRLKKHTLNQWHYVELKQKNDYRACIISMCEDVLKVCSAAG
;
A
#
# COMPACT_ATOMS: atom_id res chain seq x y z
N MET A 1 -0.36 13.45 -12.86
CA MET A 1 0.08 14.11 -11.61
C MET A 1 1.52 13.70 -11.37
N ALA A 2 2.48 14.63 -11.33
CA ALA A 2 3.88 14.27 -11.09
C ALA A 2 4.06 13.96 -9.60
N LEU A 3 4.61 12.77 -9.28
CA LEU A 3 5.01 12.44 -7.92
C LEU A 3 6.14 13.39 -7.51
N SER A 4 5.98 14.15 -6.43
CA SER A 4 7.12 14.90 -5.89
C SER A 4 7.99 13.97 -5.04
N SER A 5 9.31 14.20 -4.99
CA SER A 5 10.20 13.47 -4.09
C SER A 5 9.71 13.52 -2.64
N HIS A 6 9.09 14.64 -2.26
CA HIS A 6 8.54 14.88 -0.95
C HIS A 6 7.33 13.99 -0.62
N ASP A 7 6.56 13.53 -1.61
CA ASP A 7 5.45 12.60 -1.37
C ASP A 7 5.95 11.18 -1.13
N LEU A 8 7.03 10.78 -1.80
CA LEU A 8 7.67 9.50 -1.55
C LEU A 8 8.29 9.47 -0.15
N ASP A 9 8.95 10.53 0.28
CA ASP A 9 9.55 10.65 1.62
C ASP A 9 8.50 10.42 2.72
N LYS A 10 7.31 11.00 2.56
CA LYS A 10 6.22 10.85 3.53
C LYS A 10 5.68 9.43 3.59
N VAL A 11 5.45 8.79 2.44
CA VAL A 11 5.02 7.39 2.40
C VAL A 11 6.08 6.51 3.04
N HIS A 12 7.36 6.77 2.71
CA HIS A 12 8.48 6.08 3.30
C HIS A 12 8.53 6.24 4.82
N ASP A 13 8.25 7.42 5.38
CA ASP A 13 8.25 7.63 6.84
C ASP A 13 7.15 6.83 7.54
N VAL A 14 5.95 6.76 6.96
CA VAL A 14 4.85 5.91 7.46
C VAL A 14 5.25 4.44 7.44
N MET A 15 5.77 3.95 6.30
CA MET A 15 6.18 2.56 6.16
C MET A 15 7.35 2.22 7.08
N ARG A 16 8.33 3.12 7.21
CA ARG A 16 9.46 2.98 8.11
C ARG A 16 8.99 2.86 9.56
N ALA A 17 8.06 3.71 10.01
CA ALA A 17 7.54 3.65 11.37
C ALA A 17 6.80 2.34 11.64
N PHE A 18 5.98 1.87 10.69
CA PHE A 18 5.28 0.59 10.77
C PHE A 18 6.25 -0.59 10.90
N PHE A 19 7.19 -0.71 9.96
CA PHE A 19 8.17 -1.80 9.94
C PHE A 19 9.19 -1.72 11.06
N ASN A 20 9.42 -0.54 11.66
CA ASN A 20 10.27 -0.42 12.84
C ASN A 20 9.61 -0.87 14.14
N SER A 21 8.30 -1.10 14.15
CA SER A 21 7.63 -1.59 15.34
C SER A 21 8.14 -2.99 15.72
N ARG A 22 8.40 -3.19 17.03
CA ARG A 22 8.86 -4.49 17.55
C ARG A 22 7.91 -5.62 17.17
N ARG A 23 6.60 -5.38 17.27
CA ARG A 23 5.55 -6.34 16.92
C ARG A 23 5.68 -6.82 15.48
N VAL A 24 5.84 -5.90 14.52
CA VAL A 24 5.94 -6.26 13.10
C VAL A 24 7.21 -7.05 12.83
N LYS A 25 8.36 -6.60 13.36
CA LYS A 25 9.62 -7.34 13.22
C LYS A 25 9.52 -8.76 13.75
N THR A 26 9.06 -8.93 14.99
CA THR A 26 8.91 -10.26 15.60
C THR A 26 7.98 -11.16 14.79
N ALA A 27 6.85 -10.66 14.31
CA ALA A 27 5.94 -11.47 13.51
C ALA A 27 6.55 -11.87 12.15
N LEU A 28 7.26 -10.96 11.48
CA LEU A 28 7.92 -11.27 10.21
C LEU A 28 9.06 -12.29 10.40
N ASP A 29 9.82 -12.19 11.49
CA ASP A 29 10.84 -13.18 11.86
C ASP A 29 10.18 -14.55 12.11
N GLU A 30 9.10 -14.61 12.89
CA GLU A 30 8.33 -15.84 13.13
C GLU A 30 7.77 -16.44 11.84
N PHE A 31 7.27 -15.61 10.91
CA PHE A 31 6.78 -16.09 9.62
C PHE A 31 7.88 -16.72 8.79
N TYR A 32 9.07 -16.12 8.81
CA TYR A 32 10.23 -16.66 8.13
C TYR A 32 10.64 -18.01 8.74
N GLU A 33 10.84 -18.06 10.06
CA GLU A 33 11.28 -19.28 10.76
C GLU A 33 10.27 -20.44 10.66
N LEU A 34 8.97 -20.13 10.67
CA LEU A 34 7.91 -21.13 10.54
C LEU A 34 7.55 -21.46 9.09
N GLY A 35 8.14 -20.78 8.10
CA GLY A 35 7.82 -20.97 6.68
C GLY A 35 6.39 -20.54 6.32
N ILE A 36 5.81 -19.59 7.04
CA ILE A 36 4.46 -19.07 6.79
C ILE A 36 4.48 -18.26 5.48
N THR A 37 3.62 -18.65 4.54
CA THR A 37 3.41 -17.95 3.26
C THR A 37 2.06 -17.27 3.21
N GLY A 38 1.87 -16.30 2.30
CA GLY A 38 0.56 -15.65 2.13
C GLY A 38 0.19 -14.70 3.27
N TRP A 39 1.19 -14.25 4.04
CA TRP A 39 1.01 -13.25 5.10
C TRP A 39 0.71 -11.84 4.54
N GLU A 40 0.56 -11.68 3.23
CA GLU A 40 0.19 -10.43 2.57
C GLU A 40 -1.07 -9.79 3.17
N ARG A 41 -2.10 -10.60 3.47
CA ARG A 41 -3.31 -10.08 4.13
C ARG A 41 -3.08 -9.68 5.59
N TRP A 42 -2.14 -10.33 6.26
CA TRP A 42 -1.82 -10.03 7.65
C TRP A 42 -1.19 -8.65 7.77
N TRP A 43 -0.16 -8.32 6.99
CA TRP A 43 0.48 -7.01 7.12
C TRP A 43 -0.39 -5.87 6.57
N GLN A 44 -1.28 -6.13 5.60
CA GLN A 44 -2.34 -5.17 5.21
C GLN A 44 -3.25 -4.82 6.40
N THR A 45 -3.70 -5.83 7.15
CA THR A 45 -4.53 -5.64 8.35
C THR A 45 -3.77 -4.93 9.46
N GLU A 46 -2.51 -5.31 9.70
CA GLU A 46 -1.68 -4.69 10.73
C GLU A 46 -1.31 -3.25 10.39
N LEU A 47 -1.09 -2.93 9.12
CA LEU A 47 -0.84 -1.55 8.69
C LEU A 47 -2.08 -0.69 8.91
N SER A 48 -3.27 -1.21 8.61
CA SER A 48 -4.56 -0.54 8.90
C SER A 48 -4.70 -0.25 10.39
N ARG A 49 -4.36 -1.23 11.24
CA ARG A 49 -4.35 -1.06 12.69
C ARG A 49 -3.31 -0.03 13.14
N PHE A 50 -2.13 -0.02 12.54
CA PHE A 50 -1.10 0.98 12.81
C PHE A 50 -1.60 2.39 12.48
N MET A 51 -2.19 2.58 11.30
CA MET A 51 -2.75 3.86 10.87
C MET A 51 -3.87 4.35 11.80
N GLY A 52 -4.77 3.46 12.23
CA GLY A 52 -5.81 3.80 13.19
C GLY A 52 -5.30 4.26 14.56
N ASN A 53 -4.10 3.83 14.95
CA ASN A 53 -3.46 4.24 16.21
C ASN A 53 -2.50 5.44 16.04
N ALA A 54 -1.98 5.67 14.84
CA ALA A 54 -1.06 6.77 14.52
C ALA A 54 -1.80 8.10 14.31
N THR A 55 -2.71 8.46 15.22
CA THR A 55 -3.61 9.60 15.05
C THR A 55 -2.88 10.93 14.93
N ASP A 56 -1.64 11.06 15.42
CA ASP A 56 -0.84 12.29 15.26
C ASP A 56 -0.26 12.49 13.85
N LEU A 57 -0.17 11.41 13.06
CA LEU A 57 0.40 11.40 11.71
C LEU A 57 -0.68 11.23 10.63
N ILE A 58 -1.63 10.33 10.87
CA ILE A 58 -2.68 9.95 9.92
C ILE A 58 -3.96 10.73 10.25
N ALA A 59 -4.49 11.44 9.27
CA ALA A 59 -5.78 12.11 9.38
C ALA A 59 -6.94 11.18 9.03
N GLU A 60 -6.75 10.36 8.00
CA GLU A 60 -7.78 9.48 7.45
C GLU A 60 -7.11 8.31 6.72
N TRP A 61 -7.74 7.15 6.74
CA TRP A 61 -7.27 5.96 6.03
C TRP A 61 -8.45 5.07 5.66
N ASN A 62 -8.28 4.30 4.59
CA ASN A 62 -9.23 3.32 4.07
C ASN A 62 -8.46 2.10 3.55
N THR A 63 -9.10 0.93 3.54
CA THR A 63 -8.61 -0.30 2.91
C THR A 63 -9.43 -0.64 1.69
N GLU A 64 -8.87 -1.46 0.79
CA GLU A 64 -9.56 -1.91 -0.43
C GLU A 64 -10.12 -0.73 -1.25
N CYS A 65 -9.31 0.32 -1.39
CA CYS A 65 -9.67 1.54 -2.12
C CYS A 65 -9.96 1.21 -3.58
N ARG A 66 -11.23 1.24 -3.96
CA ARG A 66 -11.67 0.86 -5.31
C ARG A 66 -11.49 2.00 -6.31
N PHE A 67 -10.80 1.72 -7.40
CA PHE A 67 -10.62 2.59 -8.55
C PHE A 67 -11.23 1.93 -9.78
N GLU A 68 -11.90 2.71 -10.61
CA GLU A 68 -12.26 2.26 -11.97
C GLU A 68 -10.99 2.11 -12.81
N ILE A 69 -11.02 1.21 -13.80
CA ILE A 69 -9.92 1.02 -14.75
C ILE A 69 -10.45 1.02 -16.18
N ASP A 70 -9.59 1.34 -17.14
CA ASP A 70 -9.98 1.36 -18.55
C ASP A 70 -10.33 -0.06 -19.04
N LYS A 71 -11.60 -0.24 -19.38
CA LYS A 71 -12.18 -1.49 -19.86
C LYS A 71 -11.65 -1.89 -21.25
N ARG A 72 -11.07 -0.97 -22.02
CA ARG A 72 -10.44 -1.29 -23.32
C ARG A 72 -9.13 -2.03 -23.11
N SER A 73 -8.39 -1.66 -22.07
CA SER A 73 -7.14 -2.29 -21.67
C SER A 73 -7.36 -3.55 -20.82
N HIS A 74 -8.49 -3.62 -20.10
CA HIS A 74 -8.85 -4.76 -19.23
C HIS A 74 -10.30 -5.22 -19.47
N SER A 75 -10.49 -6.16 -20.39
CA SER A 75 -11.84 -6.59 -20.84
C SER A 75 -12.67 -7.31 -19.77
N THR A 76 -12.03 -7.87 -18.74
CA THR A 76 -12.67 -8.71 -17.71
C THR A 76 -12.83 -8.04 -16.35
N GLN A 77 -12.19 -6.89 -16.12
CA GLN A 77 -12.26 -6.17 -14.85
C GLN A 77 -12.54 -4.69 -15.11
N SER A 78 -13.54 -4.15 -14.41
CA SER A 78 -13.91 -2.73 -14.49
C SER A 78 -13.32 -1.89 -13.37
N SER A 79 -12.65 -2.51 -12.41
CA SER A 79 -12.08 -1.83 -11.25
C SER A 79 -10.95 -2.63 -10.63
N ILE A 80 -10.03 -1.94 -9.99
CA ILE A 80 -8.99 -2.48 -9.10
C ILE A 80 -9.22 -1.96 -7.69
N ALA A 81 -8.90 -2.76 -6.68
CA ALA A 81 -8.88 -2.33 -5.28
C ALA A 81 -7.42 -2.20 -4.84
N ILE A 82 -7.00 -1.00 -4.48
CA ILE A 82 -5.68 -0.77 -3.88
C ILE A 82 -5.74 -1.09 -2.40
N ASP A 83 -4.73 -1.78 -1.88
CA ASP A 83 -4.74 -2.32 -0.51
C ASP A 83 -5.03 -1.26 0.56
N VAL A 84 -4.33 -0.13 0.52
CA VAL A 84 -4.51 0.96 1.49
C VAL A 84 -4.42 2.33 0.84
N GLY A 85 -5.29 3.24 1.30
CA GLY A 85 -5.24 4.66 0.99
C GLY A 85 -5.23 5.48 2.27
N PHE A 86 -4.42 6.52 2.37
CA PHE A 86 -4.39 7.38 3.54
C PHE A 86 -4.06 8.83 3.23
N ARG A 87 -4.44 9.71 4.17
CA ARG A 87 -4.14 11.13 4.17
C ARG A 87 -3.41 11.51 5.45
N LEU A 88 -2.40 12.36 5.29
CA LEU A 88 -1.60 12.85 6.40
C LEU A 88 -2.27 14.04 7.09
N LYS A 89 -2.05 14.19 8.40
CA LYS A 89 -2.47 15.37 9.16
C LYS A 89 -1.75 16.62 8.65
N LYS A 90 -2.47 17.75 8.66
CA LYS A 90 -1.96 19.07 8.22
C LYS A 90 -1.62 19.16 6.71
N HIS A 91 -2.12 18.22 5.91
CA HIS A 91 -2.06 18.26 4.44
C HIS A 91 -3.43 18.63 3.84
N THR A 92 -3.44 19.00 2.56
CA THR A 92 -4.67 19.34 1.84
C THR A 92 -5.61 18.15 1.74
N LEU A 93 -6.93 18.40 1.73
CA LEU A 93 -7.95 17.35 1.74
C LEU A 93 -7.89 16.43 0.51
N ASN A 94 -7.30 16.91 -0.59
CA ASN A 94 -7.20 16.17 -1.85
C ASN A 94 -5.86 15.42 -2.00
N GLN A 95 -4.98 15.45 -1.00
CA GLN A 95 -3.69 14.76 -1.04
C GLN A 95 -3.79 13.39 -0.39
N TRP A 96 -4.25 12.42 -1.17
CA TRP A 96 -4.28 11.00 -0.80
C TRP A 96 -3.04 10.28 -1.30
N HIS A 97 -2.54 9.36 -0.48
CA HIS A 97 -1.49 8.43 -0.83
C HIS A 97 -2.10 7.03 -0.88
N TYR A 98 -1.87 6.32 -1.98
CA TYR A 98 -2.34 4.96 -2.19
C TYR A 98 -1.15 4.03 -2.30
N VAL A 99 -1.19 2.92 -1.57
CA VAL A 99 -0.08 1.97 -1.47
C VAL A 99 -0.61 0.57 -1.73
N GLU A 100 -0.01 -0.07 -2.73
CA GLU A 100 -0.18 -1.49 -3.01
C GLU A 100 0.93 -2.27 -2.30
N LEU A 101 0.57 -3.34 -1.62
CA LEU A 101 1.42 -4.14 -0.74
C LEU A 101 1.55 -5.55 -1.32
N LYS A 102 2.77 -5.94 -1.70
CA LYS A 102 3.03 -7.26 -2.32
C LYS A 102 4.01 -8.12 -1.55
N GLN A 103 3.76 -9.42 -1.57
CA GLN A 103 4.66 -10.46 -1.09
C GLN A 103 5.07 -11.40 -2.23
N LYS A 104 6.37 -11.57 -2.46
CA LYS A 104 6.93 -12.65 -3.31
C LYS A 104 8.27 -13.14 -2.77
N ASN A 105 8.60 -14.39 -3.10
CA ASN A 105 9.87 -15.00 -2.74
C ASN A 105 11.05 -14.44 -3.55
N ASP A 106 10.78 -13.86 -4.72
CA ASP A 106 11.77 -13.17 -5.55
C ASP A 106 11.47 -11.67 -5.60
N TYR A 107 12.45 -10.86 -5.20
CA TYR A 107 12.29 -9.41 -5.07
C TYR A 107 12.10 -8.74 -6.43
N ARG A 108 12.71 -9.24 -7.51
CA ARG A 108 12.57 -8.66 -8.86
C ARG A 108 11.15 -8.87 -9.36
N ALA A 109 10.65 -10.10 -9.25
CA ALA A 109 9.28 -10.44 -9.58
C ALA A 109 8.28 -9.65 -8.73
N CYS A 110 8.62 -9.33 -7.48
CA CYS A 110 7.79 -8.51 -6.60
C CYS A 110 7.66 -7.08 -7.15
N ILE A 111 8.80 -6.44 -7.41
CA ILE A 111 8.85 -5.07 -7.97
C ILE A 111 8.14 -5.00 -9.31
N ILE A 112 8.37 -5.97 -10.20
CA ILE A 112 7.70 -6.03 -11.51
C ILE A 112 6.17 -6.07 -11.34
N SER A 113 5.66 -6.95 -10.46
CA SER A 113 4.20 -7.00 -10.22
C SER A 113 3.66 -5.71 -9.61
N MET A 114 4.40 -5.04 -8.73
CA MET A 114 3.99 -3.74 -8.20
C MET A 114 3.90 -2.69 -9.32
N CYS A 115 4.88 -2.65 -10.23
CA CYS A 115 4.85 -1.76 -11.38
C CYS A 115 3.67 -2.04 -12.33
N GLU A 116 3.39 -3.32 -12.59
CA GLU A 116 2.24 -3.72 -13.41
C GLU A 116 0.91 -3.24 -12.80
N ASP A 117 0.75 -3.34 -11.48
CA ASP A 117 -0.45 -2.87 -10.80
C ASP A 117 -0.60 -1.35 -10.84
N VAL A 118 0.52 -0.60 -10.70
CA VAL A 118 0.51 0.86 -10.89
C VAL A 118 0.06 1.22 -12.32
N LEU A 119 0.54 0.51 -13.34
CA LEU A 119 0.15 0.76 -14.74
C LEU A 119 -1.34 0.51 -14.98
N LYS A 120 -1.96 -0.46 -14.31
CA LYS A 120 -3.42 -0.71 -14.38
C LYS A 120 -4.23 0.46 -13.81
N VAL A 121 -3.76 1.07 -12.72
CA VAL A 121 -4.41 2.25 -12.14
C VAL A 121 -4.23 3.45 -13.06
N CYS A 122 -3.04 3.64 -13.62
CA CYS A 122 -2.76 4.77 -14.51
C CYS A 122 -3.53 4.70 -15.84
N SER A 123 -3.87 3.51 -16.33
CA SER A 123 -4.67 3.37 -17.56
C SER A 123 -6.12 3.85 -17.39
N ALA A 124 -6.63 3.96 -16.15
CA ALA A 124 -7.95 4.50 -15.85
C ALA A 124 -8.13 5.99 -16.16
N ALA A 125 -7.04 6.76 -16.21
CA ALA A 125 -7.07 8.21 -16.30
C ALA A 125 -7.05 8.75 -17.77
N GLY A 126 -7.58 7.97 -18.72
CA GLY A 126 -7.66 8.30 -20.14
C GLY A 126 -9.08 8.63 -20.60
#